data_AF-A0A4P6XTJ6-F1
#
_entry.id   AF-A0A4P6XTJ6-F1
#
_cell.length_a   1.000
_cell.length_b   1.000
_cell.length_c   1.000
_cell.angle_alpha   90.00
_cell.angle_beta   90.00
_cell.angle_gamma   90.00
#
_symmetry.space_group_name_H-M   'P 1'
#
loop_
_entity.id
_entity.type
_entity.pdbx_description
1 polymer ?
#
loop_
_entity_poly.entity_id
_entity_poly.type
_entity_poly.pdbx_seq_one_letter_code
_entity_poly.pdbx_strand_id
1 'polypeptide(L)'
;MSNSDLDRYHSASDSDSDSDYDLEIEEATPDITHYSDTIRKKFLKDLPSVEALTNGSELDKSDPDKQITRFTDDLIADYTEASKNAADLTPKSMLPSIKRSLFRTLKADILLKATLAAEGKSMFRKHFAPWMPMYGSFARANKRIARLLIDQQPDLDGPEKDFSSRTFGGVLERLLLRVRTLDDKVLPSFQEAIQVFDYVVRCWKGDSESRDALYALIELAYTLEAEYELVAYLKPTVLLHSLTLNYPTAQTMKIDAWKAKQKANLDLAVVKHIKKFAVEVFPDLGAPRIHDPIVVSDKRKIMFDAMVKTTRFSQHFYDVTPRLEHLGVNAIGASRTQIKDASGNQSKDVDAKGSRTIGVAEKYFFRILSHFAQRPELCTNCFDRHSLLACKDLKEDPWDNLAAYTDKDFVEKTKHRRNKRQVSFDNWVSRNSK
;
A
#
# COMPACT_ATOMS: atom_id res chain seq x y z
N MET A 1 -78.28 -35.38 9.58
CA MET A 1 -77.57 -34.24 10.20
C MET A 1 -76.95 -33.47 9.02
N SER A 2 -77.77 -32.69 8.31
CA SER A 2 -78.03 -31.24 8.49
C SER A 2 -76.83 -30.39 8.06
N ASN A 3 -76.89 -29.79 6.86
CA ASN A 3 -77.15 -28.36 6.58
C ASN A 3 -75.89 -27.51 6.83
N SER A 4 -75.44 -26.55 6.01
CA SER A 4 -76.05 -25.69 4.99
C SER A 4 -74.89 -24.97 4.25
N ASP A 5 -74.87 -24.83 2.93
CA ASP A 5 -75.50 -23.72 2.18
C ASP A 5 -75.31 -22.33 2.81
N LEU A 6 -74.56 -21.47 2.12
CA LEU A 6 -74.86 -20.03 1.99
C LEU A 6 -73.98 -19.38 0.91
N ASP A 7 -74.41 -19.54 -0.33
CA ASP A 7 -74.38 -18.47 -1.32
C ASP A 7 -75.35 -17.36 -0.88
N ARG A 8 -74.97 -16.08 -1.01
CA ARG A 8 -75.68 -15.04 -1.81
C ARG A 8 -75.42 -13.57 -1.41
N TYR A 9 -75.07 -12.82 -2.45
CA TYR A 9 -75.55 -11.47 -2.86
C TYR A 9 -74.92 -10.18 -2.29
N HIS A 10 -74.20 -9.52 -3.22
CA HIS A 10 -74.32 -8.12 -3.66
C HIS A 10 -74.67 -7.01 -2.66
N SER A 11 -73.76 -6.05 -2.51
CA SER A 11 -74.12 -4.64 -2.59
C SER A 11 -73.02 -3.86 -3.31
N ALA A 12 -73.40 -3.25 -4.43
CA ALA A 12 -72.68 -2.15 -5.03
C ALA A 12 -72.71 -0.94 -4.09
N SER A 13 -71.58 -0.28 -3.92
CA SER A 13 -71.57 1.16 -3.68
C SER A 13 -70.38 1.74 -4.43
N ASP A 14 -70.71 2.46 -5.50
CA ASP A 14 -69.86 3.50 -6.06
C ASP A 14 -69.40 4.44 -4.95
N SER A 15 -68.09 4.69 -4.88
CA SER A 15 -67.55 5.90 -4.28
C SER A 15 -66.26 6.23 -4.99
N ASP A 16 -66.42 7.21 -5.87
CA ASP A 16 -65.43 8.03 -6.54
C ASP A 16 -64.13 8.29 -5.77
N SER A 17 -63.06 8.34 -6.56
CA SER A 17 -62.03 9.37 -6.48
C SER A 17 -61.25 9.47 -5.17
N ASP A 18 -60.15 8.71 -5.07
CA ASP A 18 -58.91 9.28 -4.56
C ASP A 18 -57.86 9.21 -5.66
N SER A 19 -57.67 10.38 -6.25
CA SER A 19 -56.68 10.74 -7.25
C SER A 19 -55.31 10.19 -6.94
N ASP A 20 -54.76 9.50 -7.93
CA ASP A 20 -53.35 9.51 -8.36
C ASP A 20 -52.55 10.70 -7.79
N TYR A 21 -52.01 10.54 -6.59
CA TYR A 21 -50.78 11.20 -6.20
C TYR A 21 -49.63 10.26 -6.57
N ASP A 22 -49.47 10.03 -7.87
CA ASP A 22 -48.15 9.75 -8.45
C ASP A 22 -47.32 11.02 -8.24
N LEU A 23 -46.86 11.23 -7.01
CA LEU A 23 -45.67 12.01 -6.77
C LEU A 23 -44.54 11.19 -7.40
N GLU A 24 -44.36 11.34 -8.71
CA GLU A 24 -43.09 11.13 -9.36
C GLU A 24 -42.10 12.03 -8.61
N ILE A 25 -41.53 11.48 -7.53
CA ILE A 25 -40.28 11.99 -7.00
C ILE A 25 -39.37 11.90 -8.22
N GLU A 26 -39.09 13.05 -8.83
CA GLU A 26 -38.00 13.21 -9.79
C GLU A 26 -36.72 12.84 -9.04
N GLU A 27 -36.49 11.54 -8.86
CA GLU A 27 -35.22 11.00 -8.41
C GLU A 27 -34.21 11.58 -9.37
N ALA A 28 -33.31 12.41 -8.84
CA ALA A 28 -32.30 13.12 -9.61
C ALA A 28 -31.62 12.11 -10.54
N THR A 29 -32.02 12.11 -11.81
CA THR A 29 -31.66 10.99 -12.66
C THR A 29 -30.14 11.01 -12.87
N PRO A 30 -29.45 9.87 -12.78
CA PRO A 30 -28.00 9.85 -12.86
C PRO A 30 -27.55 10.39 -14.23
N ASP A 31 -26.90 11.56 -14.26
CA ASP A 31 -26.21 12.11 -15.44
C ASP A 31 -24.72 11.84 -15.31
N ILE A 32 -23.96 11.68 -16.39
CA ILE A 32 -22.52 11.33 -16.36
C ILE A 32 -21.66 12.23 -15.44
N THR A 33 -22.17 13.41 -15.10
CA THR A 33 -21.62 14.35 -14.11
C THR A 33 -21.56 13.82 -12.67
N HIS A 34 -22.31 12.78 -12.32
CA HIS A 34 -22.24 12.14 -11.00
C HIS A 34 -20.98 11.28 -10.79
N TYR A 35 -20.31 10.89 -11.88
CA TYR A 35 -19.02 10.19 -11.80
C TYR A 35 -17.84 11.17 -11.77
N SER A 36 -16.70 10.67 -11.32
CA SER A 36 -15.42 11.37 -11.36
C SER A 36 -15.05 11.81 -12.78
N ASP A 37 -14.27 12.89 -12.83
CA ASP A 37 -13.68 13.41 -14.07
C ASP A 37 -12.97 12.35 -14.91
N THR A 38 -12.42 11.32 -14.28
CA THR A 38 -11.69 10.27 -15.00
C THR A 38 -12.64 9.39 -15.80
N ILE A 39 -13.73 8.92 -15.18
CA ILE A 39 -14.76 8.13 -15.89
C ILE A 39 -15.43 9.00 -16.95
N ARG A 40 -15.85 10.20 -16.59
CA ARG A 40 -16.51 11.14 -17.51
C ARG A 40 -15.67 11.43 -18.77
N LYS A 41 -14.37 11.76 -18.60
CA LYS A 41 -13.47 12.00 -19.74
C LYS A 41 -13.28 10.77 -20.62
N LYS A 42 -13.28 9.56 -20.04
CA LYS A 42 -13.09 8.31 -20.80
C LYS A 42 -14.36 7.91 -21.54
N PHE A 43 -15.52 8.07 -20.91
CA PHE A 43 -16.82 7.84 -21.53
C PHE A 43 -17.05 8.77 -22.73
N LEU A 44 -16.83 10.08 -22.56
CA LEU A 44 -17.07 11.07 -23.62
C LEU A 44 -16.01 11.04 -24.72
N LYS A 45 -14.83 10.50 -24.45
CA LYS A 45 -13.77 10.44 -25.45
C LYS A 45 -14.17 9.50 -26.58
N ASP A 46 -14.07 9.99 -27.82
CA ASP A 46 -14.37 9.23 -29.04
C ASP A 46 -15.80 8.66 -29.02
N LEU A 47 -16.75 9.33 -28.33
CA LEU A 47 -18.16 8.96 -28.34
C LEU A 47 -18.79 9.47 -29.65
N PRO A 48 -19.34 8.59 -30.51
CA PRO A 48 -20.00 8.99 -31.75
C PRO A 48 -21.24 9.85 -31.45
N SER A 49 -21.59 10.72 -32.41
CA SER A 49 -22.85 11.46 -32.33
C SER A 49 -24.05 10.53 -32.46
N VAL A 50 -25.22 10.98 -32.02
CA VAL A 50 -26.47 10.22 -32.12
C VAL A 50 -26.81 9.90 -33.58
N GLU A 51 -26.51 10.81 -34.50
CA GLU A 51 -26.68 10.59 -35.94
C GLU A 51 -25.72 9.51 -36.45
N ALA A 52 -24.46 9.52 -36.01
CA ALA A 52 -23.48 8.50 -36.37
C ALA A 52 -23.87 7.11 -35.84
N LEU A 53 -24.45 7.02 -34.63
CA LEU A 53 -24.98 5.76 -34.08
C LEU A 53 -26.20 5.22 -34.84
N THR A 54 -27.02 6.12 -35.40
CA THR A 54 -28.19 5.72 -36.20
C THR A 54 -27.77 5.12 -37.54
N ASN A 55 -26.70 5.67 -38.12
CA ASN A 55 -26.18 5.28 -39.44
C ASN A 55 -25.11 4.18 -39.37
N GLY A 56 -24.44 4.02 -38.23
CA GLY A 56 -23.39 3.03 -37.99
C GLY A 56 -23.94 1.63 -37.71
N SER A 57 -23.29 0.62 -38.27
CA SER A 57 -23.70 -0.80 -38.20
C SER A 57 -23.08 -1.57 -37.03
N GLU A 58 -22.73 -0.91 -35.92
CA GLU A 58 -21.99 -1.59 -34.84
C GLU A 58 -22.84 -2.63 -34.09
N LEU A 59 -24.16 -2.43 -34.10
CA LEU A 59 -25.11 -3.40 -33.56
C LEU A 59 -25.77 -4.21 -34.68
N ASP A 60 -25.69 -5.52 -34.57
CA ASP A 60 -26.43 -6.45 -35.42
C ASP A 60 -27.94 -6.23 -35.17
N LYS A 61 -28.62 -5.71 -36.20
CA LYS A 61 -30.06 -5.41 -36.13
C LYS A 61 -30.92 -6.67 -36.06
N SER A 62 -30.37 -7.84 -36.40
CA SER A 62 -31.12 -9.10 -36.41
C SER A 62 -31.26 -9.70 -35.00
N ASP A 63 -30.24 -9.57 -34.15
CA ASP A 63 -30.24 -10.10 -32.79
C ASP A 63 -29.31 -9.30 -31.86
N PRO A 64 -29.69 -8.06 -31.50
CA PRO A 64 -28.85 -7.19 -30.70
C PRO A 64 -28.65 -7.71 -29.27
N ASP A 65 -29.65 -8.40 -28.72
CA ASP A 65 -29.61 -8.95 -27.36
C ASP A 65 -28.52 -10.03 -27.24
N LYS A 66 -28.40 -10.89 -28.24
CA LYS A 66 -27.34 -11.89 -28.29
C LYS A 66 -25.96 -11.27 -28.46
N GLN A 67 -25.83 -10.20 -29.25
CA GLN A 67 -24.56 -9.48 -29.37
C GLN A 67 -24.14 -8.83 -28.04
N ILE A 68 -25.06 -8.13 -27.37
CA ILE A 68 -24.81 -7.52 -26.05
C ILE A 68 -24.43 -8.59 -25.02
N THR A 69 -25.11 -9.73 -25.05
CA THR A 69 -24.82 -10.86 -24.15
C THR A 69 -23.43 -11.43 -24.42
N ARG A 70 -23.07 -11.70 -25.67
CA ARG A 70 -21.73 -12.18 -26.06
C ARG A 70 -20.64 -11.21 -25.66
N PHE A 71 -20.81 -9.92 -25.97
CA PHE A 71 -19.90 -8.87 -25.53
C PHE A 71 -19.71 -8.88 -24.01
N THR A 72 -20.81 -9.00 -23.26
CA THR A 72 -20.76 -9.06 -21.79
C THR A 72 -20.00 -10.29 -21.32
N ASP A 73 -20.26 -11.45 -21.91
CA ASP A 73 -19.61 -12.71 -21.54
C ASP A 73 -18.11 -12.71 -21.89
N ASP A 74 -17.73 -12.18 -23.06
CA ASP A 74 -16.33 -12.02 -23.49
C ASP A 74 -15.58 -11.08 -22.54
N LEU A 75 -16.18 -9.93 -22.22
CA LEU A 75 -15.60 -8.99 -21.27
C LEU A 75 -15.42 -9.63 -19.89
N ILE A 76 -16.41 -10.39 -19.41
CA ILE A 76 -16.34 -11.14 -18.16
C ILE A 76 -15.23 -12.19 -18.20
N ALA A 77 -15.07 -12.90 -19.32
CA ALA A 77 -14.03 -13.90 -19.51
C ALA A 77 -12.64 -13.27 -19.46
N ASP A 78 -12.43 -12.18 -20.19
CA ASP A 78 -11.18 -11.40 -20.19
C ASP A 78 -10.80 -10.94 -18.78
N TYR A 79 -11.77 -10.41 -18.02
CA TYR A 79 -11.53 -10.02 -16.62
C TYR A 79 -11.19 -11.20 -15.73
N THR A 80 -11.91 -12.31 -15.89
CA THR A 80 -11.68 -13.52 -15.10
C THR A 80 -10.31 -14.11 -15.39
N GLU A 81 -9.86 -14.11 -16.64
CA GLU A 81 -8.53 -14.55 -17.01
C GLU A 81 -7.45 -13.62 -16.46
N ALA A 82 -7.61 -12.30 -16.65
CA ALA A 82 -6.69 -11.31 -16.09
C ALA A 82 -6.60 -11.42 -14.56
N SER A 83 -7.74 -11.69 -13.90
CA SER A 83 -7.82 -11.94 -12.46
C SER A 83 -7.09 -13.20 -12.04
N LYS A 84 -7.23 -14.31 -12.78
CA LYS A 84 -6.54 -15.58 -12.49
C LYS A 84 -5.03 -15.47 -12.68
N ASN A 85 -4.59 -14.80 -13.75
CA ASN A 85 -3.18 -14.55 -14.00
C ASN A 85 -2.56 -13.61 -12.94
N ALA A 86 -3.40 -12.85 -12.24
CA ALA A 86 -3.01 -12.01 -11.11
C ALA A 86 -3.22 -12.69 -9.74
N ALA A 87 -3.69 -13.94 -9.66
CA ALA A 87 -3.92 -14.61 -8.37
C ALA A 87 -2.62 -14.89 -7.60
N ASP A 88 -1.49 -14.98 -8.32
CA ASP A 88 -0.15 -15.06 -7.73
C ASP A 88 0.35 -13.68 -7.25
N LEU A 89 -0.35 -12.61 -7.62
CA LEU A 89 -0.05 -11.24 -7.21
C LEU A 89 -0.83 -10.87 -5.95
N THR A 90 -0.24 -10.03 -5.10
CA THR A 90 -0.97 -9.52 -3.94
C THR A 90 -2.23 -8.75 -4.39
N PRO A 91 -3.32 -8.75 -3.60
CA PRO A 91 -4.54 -7.99 -3.94
C PRO A 91 -4.29 -6.52 -4.29
N LYS A 92 -3.18 -5.94 -3.79
CA LYS A 92 -2.75 -4.57 -4.07
C LYS A 92 -2.30 -4.35 -5.52
N SER A 93 -1.61 -5.30 -6.15
CA SER A 93 -1.11 -5.15 -7.53
C SER A 93 -2.17 -5.44 -8.59
N MET A 94 -3.23 -6.17 -8.23
CA MET A 94 -4.31 -6.54 -9.13
C MET A 94 -5.21 -5.35 -9.51
N LEU A 95 -5.62 -4.53 -8.53
CA LEU A 95 -6.59 -3.45 -8.74
C LEU A 95 -6.17 -2.42 -9.81
N PRO A 96 -4.90 -1.98 -9.89
CA PRO A 96 -4.49 -1.04 -10.93
C PRO A 96 -4.37 -1.65 -12.33
N SER A 97 -4.14 -2.97 -12.43
CA SER A 97 -4.21 -3.69 -13.70
C SER A 97 -5.65 -3.75 -14.20
N ILE A 98 -6.59 -4.15 -13.33
CA ILE A 98 -8.04 -4.14 -13.61
C ILE A 98 -8.50 -2.74 -14.04
N LYS A 99 -8.13 -1.69 -13.29
CA LYS A 99 -8.39 -0.30 -13.67
C LYS A 99 -7.80 0.04 -15.04
N ARG A 100 -6.54 -0.30 -15.32
CA ARG A 100 -5.90 -0.01 -16.62
C ARG A 100 -6.65 -0.67 -17.77
N SER A 101 -7.10 -1.92 -17.60
CA SER A 101 -7.87 -2.65 -18.60
C SER A 101 -9.25 -2.02 -18.81
N LEU A 102 -10.06 -1.86 -17.74
CA LEU A 102 -11.39 -1.27 -17.79
C LEU A 102 -11.40 0.12 -18.43
N PHE A 103 -10.45 0.98 -18.06
CA PHE A 103 -10.39 2.36 -18.57
C PHE A 103 -9.83 2.43 -20.00
N ARG A 104 -9.10 1.41 -20.46
CA ARG A 104 -8.68 1.29 -21.86
C ARG A 104 -9.87 0.84 -22.71
N THR A 105 -10.58 -0.20 -22.28
CA THR A 105 -11.78 -0.69 -22.97
C THR A 105 -12.88 0.37 -22.98
N LEU A 106 -13.18 1.02 -21.84
CA LEU A 106 -14.20 2.07 -21.75
C LEU A 106 -13.93 3.25 -22.69
N LYS A 107 -12.65 3.54 -22.98
CA LYS A 107 -12.27 4.60 -23.91
C LYS A 107 -12.61 4.20 -25.36
N ALA A 108 -12.34 2.96 -25.74
CA ALA A 108 -12.37 2.50 -27.12
C ALA A 108 -13.72 1.86 -27.52
N ASP A 109 -14.41 1.23 -26.58
CA ASP A 109 -15.55 0.35 -26.84
C ASP A 109 -16.88 1.06 -26.57
N ILE A 110 -17.70 1.15 -27.60
CA ILE A 110 -19.02 1.79 -27.57
C ILE A 110 -20.08 0.99 -26.83
N LEU A 111 -20.02 -0.35 -26.86
CA LEU A 111 -20.93 -1.23 -26.13
C LEU A 111 -20.67 -1.12 -24.63
N LEU A 112 -19.41 -0.99 -24.23
CA LEU A 112 -19.07 -0.75 -22.83
C LEU A 112 -19.59 0.62 -22.35
N LYS A 113 -19.49 1.67 -23.18
CA LYS A 113 -20.06 2.99 -22.87
C LYS A 113 -21.58 2.93 -22.76
N ALA A 114 -22.26 2.28 -23.70
CA ALA A 114 -23.71 2.08 -23.64
C ALA A 114 -24.12 1.29 -22.39
N THR A 115 -23.36 0.24 -22.04
CA THR A 115 -23.56 -0.53 -20.82
C THR A 115 -23.40 0.33 -19.56
N LEU A 116 -22.38 1.20 -19.52
CA LEU A 116 -22.21 2.17 -18.42
C LEU A 116 -23.40 3.14 -18.36
N ALA A 117 -23.81 3.72 -19.48
CA ALA A 117 -24.93 4.66 -19.55
C ALA A 117 -26.27 4.04 -19.15
N ALA A 118 -26.43 2.72 -19.30
CA ALA A 118 -27.65 2.01 -18.95
C ALA A 118 -27.90 1.88 -17.44
N GLU A 119 -26.99 2.41 -16.60
CA GLU A 119 -27.26 2.67 -15.19
C GLU A 119 -28.49 3.58 -14.99
N GLY A 120 -28.67 4.59 -15.86
CA GLY A 120 -29.81 5.50 -15.82
C GLY A 120 -30.49 5.62 -17.18
N LYS A 121 -31.83 5.48 -17.22
CA LYS A 121 -32.60 5.58 -18.47
C LYS A 121 -32.45 6.94 -19.15
N SER A 122 -32.31 8.02 -18.39
CA SER A 122 -32.11 9.37 -18.90
C SER A 122 -30.73 9.54 -19.57
N MET A 123 -29.65 9.10 -18.91
CA MET A 123 -28.30 9.12 -19.46
C MET A 123 -28.20 8.26 -20.72
N PHE A 124 -28.80 7.07 -20.70
CA PHE A 124 -28.85 6.21 -21.88
C PHE A 124 -29.61 6.87 -23.03
N ARG A 125 -30.78 7.46 -22.77
CA ARG A 125 -31.53 8.20 -23.79
C ARG A 125 -30.72 9.36 -24.37
N LYS A 126 -30.00 10.11 -23.54
CA LYS A 126 -29.20 11.29 -23.94
C LYS A 126 -28.06 10.94 -24.90
N HIS A 127 -27.36 9.82 -24.66
CA HIS A 127 -26.15 9.47 -25.40
C HIS A 127 -26.37 8.34 -26.44
N PHE A 128 -27.40 7.51 -26.26
CA PHE A 128 -27.67 6.31 -27.03
C PHE A 128 -29.15 6.20 -27.42
N ALA A 129 -29.78 7.34 -27.76
CA ALA A 129 -31.19 7.41 -28.16
C ALA A 129 -31.61 6.34 -29.20
N PRO A 130 -30.82 6.06 -30.27
CA PRO A 130 -31.18 5.07 -31.28
C PRO A 130 -31.25 3.64 -30.71
N TRP A 131 -30.57 3.41 -29.59
CA TRP A 131 -30.49 2.10 -28.93
C TRP A 131 -31.49 1.93 -27.80
N MET A 132 -32.37 2.90 -27.57
CA MET A 132 -33.39 2.85 -26.51
C MET A 132 -34.23 1.57 -26.46
N PRO A 133 -34.62 0.93 -27.58
CA PRO A 133 -35.33 -0.35 -27.54
C PRO A 133 -34.56 -1.46 -26.81
N MET A 134 -33.24 -1.35 -26.72
CA MET A 134 -32.34 -2.37 -26.14
C MET A 134 -31.84 -1.97 -24.75
N TYR A 135 -32.34 -0.87 -24.17
CA TYR A 135 -31.95 -0.38 -22.85
C TYR A 135 -31.97 -1.49 -21.79
N GLY A 136 -33.01 -2.33 -21.79
CA GLY A 136 -33.14 -3.43 -20.82
C GLY A 136 -31.99 -4.44 -20.88
N SER A 137 -31.47 -4.72 -22.07
CA SER A 137 -30.33 -5.64 -22.26
C SER A 137 -29.03 -5.04 -21.77
N PHE A 138 -28.77 -3.77 -22.07
CA PHE A 138 -27.62 -3.05 -21.52
C PHE A 138 -27.71 -2.90 -19.99
N ALA A 139 -28.89 -2.66 -19.43
CA ALA A 139 -29.08 -2.57 -17.97
C ALA A 139 -28.79 -3.92 -17.27
N ARG A 140 -29.15 -5.05 -17.91
CA ARG A 140 -28.78 -6.39 -17.43
C ARG A 140 -27.27 -6.64 -17.53
N ALA A 141 -26.64 -6.24 -18.64
CA ALA A 141 -25.20 -6.31 -18.81
C ALA A 141 -24.45 -5.52 -17.73
N ASN A 142 -24.89 -4.29 -17.45
CA ASN A 142 -24.35 -3.42 -16.41
C ASN A 142 -24.33 -4.14 -15.05
N LYS A 143 -25.47 -4.71 -14.63
CA LYS A 143 -25.59 -5.45 -13.37
C LYS A 143 -24.73 -6.72 -13.35
N ARG A 144 -24.62 -7.47 -14.46
CA ARG A 144 -23.76 -8.66 -14.55
C ARG A 144 -22.29 -8.32 -14.40
N ILE A 145 -21.81 -7.29 -15.09
CA ILE A 145 -20.40 -6.84 -14.99
C ILE A 145 -20.11 -6.35 -13.58
N ALA A 146 -21.00 -5.53 -13.01
CA ALA A 146 -20.86 -5.03 -11.64
C ALA A 146 -20.76 -6.19 -10.62
N ARG A 147 -21.67 -7.17 -10.73
CA ARG A 147 -21.65 -8.36 -9.87
C ARG A 147 -20.35 -9.13 -10.00
N LEU A 148 -19.86 -9.40 -11.21
CA LEU A 148 -18.59 -10.09 -11.40
C LEU A 148 -17.44 -9.35 -10.71
N LEU A 149 -17.33 -8.04 -10.91
CA LEU A 149 -16.26 -7.23 -10.33
C LEU A 149 -16.32 -7.25 -8.80
N ILE A 150 -17.52 -7.23 -8.21
CA ILE A 150 -17.72 -7.37 -6.76
C ILE A 150 -17.36 -8.78 -6.28
N ASP A 151 -17.80 -9.84 -6.99
CA ASP A 151 -17.51 -11.23 -6.62
C ASP A 151 -15.99 -11.49 -6.65
N GLN A 152 -15.28 -10.89 -7.61
CA GLN A 152 -13.82 -10.99 -7.71
C GLN A 152 -13.09 -10.10 -6.71
N GLN A 153 -13.67 -8.96 -6.33
CA GLN A 153 -13.09 -7.99 -5.39
C GLN A 153 -14.16 -7.56 -4.37
N PRO A 154 -14.42 -8.38 -3.34
CA PRO A 154 -15.49 -8.09 -2.37
C PRO A 154 -15.29 -6.78 -1.62
N ASP A 155 -14.07 -6.23 -1.57
CA ASP A 155 -13.80 -4.92 -0.96
C ASP A 155 -14.32 -3.73 -1.79
N LEU A 156 -14.78 -3.97 -3.02
CA LEU A 156 -15.56 -3.02 -3.82
C LEU A 156 -17.04 -2.99 -3.41
N ASP A 157 -17.51 -3.90 -2.56
CA ASP A 157 -18.83 -3.84 -1.94
C ASP A 157 -18.79 -2.92 -0.70
N GLY A 158 -19.00 -1.63 -0.93
CA GLY A 158 -19.20 -0.61 0.10
C GLY A 158 -20.58 -0.72 0.78
N PRO A 159 -20.74 -0.10 1.96
CA PRO A 159 -21.94 -0.24 2.79
C PRO A 159 -23.23 0.05 2.02
N GLU A 160 -24.18 -0.88 2.13
CA GLU A 160 -25.33 -1.16 1.25
C GLU A 160 -26.39 -0.05 1.10
N LYS A 161 -26.13 1.21 1.47
CA LYS A 161 -27.20 2.23 1.54
C LYS A 161 -27.45 3.05 0.28
N ASP A 162 -26.57 3.04 -0.71
CA ASP A 162 -26.84 3.67 -2.01
C ASP A 162 -27.08 2.59 -3.07
N PHE A 163 -28.27 2.55 -3.67
CA PHE A 163 -28.60 1.59 -4.74
C PHE A 163 -27.66 1.71 -5.98
N SER A 164 -26.98 2.85 -6.15
CA SER A 164 -25.92 3.06 -7.16
C SER A 164 -24.63 2.28 -6.87
N SER A 165 -24.51 1.65 -5.69
CA SER A 165 -23.33 0.89 -5.29
C SER A 165 -23.07 -0.38 -6.08
N ARG A 166 -24.11 -0.95 -6.71
CA ARG A 166 -24.05 -2.25 -7.42
C ARG A 166 -24.22 -2.10 -8.94
N THR A 167 -24.08 -0.89 -9.45
CA THR A 167 -24.03 -0.61 -10.88
C THR A 167 -22.58 -0.65 -11.36
N PHE A 168 -22.39 -0.85 -12.66
CA PHE A 168 -21.04 -0.88 -13.24
C PHE A 168 -20.30 0.45 -13.00
N GLY A 169 -21.00 1.59 -13.11
CA GLY A 169 -20.42 2.91 -12.85
C GLY A 169 -20.02 3.11 -11.39
N GLY A 170 -20.88 2.72 -10.44
CA GLY A 170 -20.55 2.76 -9.01
C GLY A 170 -19.34 1.90 -8.64
N VAL A 171 -19.25 0.70 -9.21
CA VAL A 171 -18.09 -0.18 -9.01
C VAL A 171 -16.81 0.42 -9.59
N LEU A 172 -16.87 1.06 -10.77
CA LEU A 172 -15.72 1.77 -11.35
C LEU A 172 -15.25 2.94 -10.47
N GLU A 173 -16.16 3.71 -9.87
CA GLU A 173 -15.80 4.79 -8.94
C GLU A 173 -15.10 4.26 -7.69
N ARG A 174 -15.62 3.18 -7.10
CA ARG A 174 -14.99 2.54 -5.94
C ARG A 174 -13.63 1.97 -6.29
N LEU A 175 -13.49 1.35 -7.46
CA LEU A 175 -12.20 0.89 -7.96
C LEU A 175 -11.21 2.06 -8.10
N LEU A 176 -11.65 3.20 -8.66
CA LEU A 176 -10.80 4.40 -8.76
C LEU A 176 -10.38 4.92 -7.39
N LEU A 177 -11.33 5.08 -6.46
CA LEU A 177 -11.07 5.54 -5.12
C LEU A 177 -10.10 4.59 -4.41
N ARG A 178 -10.31 3.28 -4.55
CA ARG A 178 -9.47 2.27 -3.94
C ARG A 178 -8.06 2.33 -4.48
N VAL A 179 -7.88 2.39 -5.80
CA VAL A 179 -6.56 2.55 -6.43
C VAL A 179 -5.91 3.84 -5.95
N ARG A 180 -6.63 4.97 -5.86
CA ARG A 180 -6.07 6.21 -5.30
C ARG A 180 -5.64 6.05 -3.84
N THR A 181 -6.46 5.42 -3.00
CA THR A 181 -6.08 5.20 -1.58
C THR A 181 -4.92 4.23 -1.43
N LEU A 182 -4.76 3.29 -2.36
CA LEU A 182 -3.58 2.44 -2.44
C LEU A 182 -2.38 3.28 -2.87
N ASP A 183 -2.49 4.08 -3.92
CA ASP A 183 -1.43 4.99 -4.38
C ASP A 183 -0.99 5.94 -3.25
N ASP A 184 -1.92 6.54 -2.49
CA ASP A 184 -1.62 7.47 -1.38
C ASP A 184 -0.88 6.80 -0.21
N LYS A 185 -1.06 5.49 0.02
CA LYS A 185 -0.37 4.73 1.07
C LYS A 185 0.93 4.09 0.56
N VAL A 186 0.91 3.64 -0.69
CA VAL A 186 2.02 2.95 -1.34
C VAL A 186 3.09 3.97 -1.73
N LEU A 187 2.73 5.16 -2.23
CA LEU A 187 3.67 6.17 -2.69
C LEU A 187 4.63 6.65 -1.59
N PRO A 188 4.20 7.02 -0.36
CA PRO A 188 5.14 7.39 0.70
C PRO A 188 6.03 6.22 1.13
N SER A 189 5.47 5.01 1.18
CA SER A 189 6.23 3.79 1.52
C SER A 189 7.29 3.49 0.48
N PHE A 190 6.94 3.66 -0.79
CA PHE A 190 7.83 3.50 -1.93
C PHE A 190 8.89 4.59 -2.03
N GLN A 191 8.53 5.85 -1.81
CA GLN A 191 9.50 6.95 -1.75
C GLN A 191 10.53 6.70 -0.65
N GLU A 192 10.09 6.23 0.52
CA GLU A 192 10.97 5.83 1.60
C GLU A 192 11.86 4.64 1.19
N ALA A 193 11.30 3.60 0.55
CA ALA A 193 12.06 2.45 0.07
C ALA A 193 13.09 2.81 -1.00
N ILE A 194 12.73 3.65 -1.99
CA ILE A 194 13.63 4.19 -3.01
C ILE A 194 14.75 4.99 -2.38
N GLN A 195 14.43 5.85 -1.41
CA GLN A 195 15.43 6.67 -0.75
C GLN A 195 16.41 5.81 0.06
N VAL A 196 15.91 4.77 0.74
CA VAL A 196 16.77 3.79 1.41
C VAL A 196 17.61 3.01 0.41
N PHE A 197 17.04 2.60 -0.73
CA PHE A 197 17.77 1.93 -1.79
C PHE A 197 18.90 2.80 -2.37
N ASP A 198 18.67 4.11 -2.56
CA ASP A 198 19.73 5.06 -2.94
C ASP A 198 20.88 5.05 -1.90
N TYR A 199 20.56 5.01 -0.61
CA TYR A 199 21.60 4.88 0.43
C TYR A 199 22.35 3.56 0.32
N VAL A 200 21.67 2.44 0.08
CA VAL A 200 22.30 1.13 -0.12
C VAL A 200 23.27 1.17 -1.31
N VAL A 201 22.86 1.76 -2.43
CA VAL A 201 23.71 1.93 -3.63
C VAL A 201 24.91 2.85 -3.34
N ARG A 202 24.72 3.95 -2.60
CA ARG A 202 25.80 4.87 -2.24
C ARG A 202 26.78 4.29 -1.22
N CYS A 203 26.30 3.44 -0.31
CA CYS A 203 27.13 2.79 0.71
C CYS A 203 27.87 1.54 0.21
N TRP A 204 27.56 1.02 -0.98
CA TRP A 204 28.35 -0.08 -1.55
C TRP A 204 29.82 0.32 -1.73
N LYS A 205 30.74 -0.49 -1.20
CA LYS A 205 32.18 -0.20 -1.13
C LYS A 205 32.87 -0.18 -2.49
N GLY A 206 32.42 -0.98 -3.46
CA GLY A 206 33.01 -0.99 -4.81
C GLY A 206 34.47 -1.46 -4.87
N ASP A 207 34.93 -2.25 -3.90
CA ASP A 207 36.22 -2.96 -3.97
C ASP A 207 36.11 -4.24 -4.83
N SER A 208 37.25 -4.82 -5.22
CA SER A 208 37.29 -6.01 -6.07
C SER A 208 36.56 -7.23 -5.47
N GLU A 209 36.48 -7.31 -4.15
CA GLU A 209 35.78 -8.39 -3.44
C GLU A 209 34.26 -8.22 -3.46
N SER A 210 33.77 -6.99 -3.67
CA SER A 210 32.34 -6.65 -3.66
C SER A 210 31.59 -6.86 -4.97
N ARG A 211 32.16 -7.59 -5.94
CA ARG A 211 31.56 -7.83 -7.26
C ARG A 211 30.17 -8.46 -7.17
N ASP A 212 29.99 -9.48 -6.33
CA ASP A 212 28.71 -10.17 -6.21
C ASP A 212 27.64 -9.28 -5.56
N ALA A 213 28.06 -8.38 -4.67
CA ALA A 213 27.17 -7.37 -4.10
C ALA A 213 26.60 -6.43 -5.18
N LEU A 214 27.34 -6.11 -6.25
CA LEU A 214 26.83 -5.33 -7.38
C LEU A 214 25.65 -6.04 -8.06
N TYR A 215 25.75 -7.34 -8.32
CA TYR A 215 24.65 -8.10 -8.93
C TYR A 215 23.44 -8.20 -7.98
N ALA A 216 23.68 -8.36 -6.68
CA ALA A 216 22.62 -8.33 -5.68
C ALA A 216 21.87 -6.97 -5.66
N LEU A 217 22.55 -5.85 -5.93
CA LEU A 217 21.89 -4.53 -6.05
C LEU A 217 21.00 -4.44 -7.29
N ILE A 218 21.37 -5.09 -8.39
CA ILE A 218 20.52 -5.17 -9.58
C ILE A 218 19.25 -5.97 -9.27
N GLU A 219 19.39 -7.12 -8.60
CA GLU A 219 18.25 -7.95 -8.19
C GLU A 219 17.35 -7.22 -7.19
N LEU A 220 17.93 -6.50 -6.23
CA LEU A 220 17.19 -5.69 -5.27
C LEU A 220 16.39 -4.57 -5.97
N ALA A 221 16.98 -3.90 -6.98
CA ALA A 221 16.28 -2.90 -7.79
C ALA A 221 15.07 -3.50 -8.52
N TYR A 222 15.23 -4.69 -9.13
CA TYR A 222 14.12 -5.39 -9.79
C TYR A 222 13.05 -5.85 -8.81
N THR A 223 13.45 -6.31 -7.62
CA THR A 223 12.52 -6.70 -6.56
C THR A 223 11.67 -5.51 -6.13
N LEU A 224 12.28 -4.34 -5.94
CA LEU A 224 11.55 -3.11 -5.62
C LEU A 224 10.63 -2.66 -6.77
N GLU A 225 11.08 -2.76 -8.02
CA GLU A 225 10.22 -2.46 -9.19
C GLU A 225 8.99 -3.37 -9.25
N ALA A 226 9.14 -4.66 -8.95
CA ALA A 226 8.04 -5.61 -8.91
C ALA A 226 7.12 -5.38 -7.70
N GLU A 227 7.67 -5.11 -6.51
CA GLU A 227 6.89 -4.84 -5.30
C GLU A 227 6.03 -3.57 -5.44
N TYR A 228 6.53 -2.57 -6.17
CA TYR A 228 5.89 -1.26 -6.32
C TYR A 228 5.45 -0.97 -7.77
N GLU A 229 5.03 -2.00 -8.51
CA GLU A 229 4.63 -1.90 -9.93
C GLU A 229 3.58 -0.79 -10.19
N LEU A 230 2.78 -0.44 -9.19
CA LEU A 230 1.75 0.61 -9.27
C LEU A 230 2.34 2.01 -9.53
N VAL A 231 3.59 2.21 -9.12
CA VAL A 231 4.31 3.48 -9.22
C VAL A 231 5.42 3.38 -10.28
N ALA A 232 5.22 2.55 -11.31
CA ALA A 232 6.17 2.19 -12.38
C ALA A 232 6.86 3.34 -13.13
N TYR A 233 6.46 4.59 -12.93
CA TYR A 233 7.17 5.76 -13.46
C TYR A 233 8.46 6.06 -12.70
N LEU A 234 8.58 5.67 -11.42
CA LEU A 234 9.85 5.73 -10.70
C LEU A 234 10.51 4.36 -10.81
N LYS A 235 11.64 4.32 -11.51
CA LYS A 235 12.40 3.09 -11.73
C LYS A 235 13.61 3.06 -10.80
N PRO A 236 13.59 2.32 -9.68
CA PRO A 236 14.75 2.04 -8.84
C PRO A 236 16.01 1.72 -9.64
N THR A 237 15.89 1.02 -10.79
CA THR A 237 17.02 0.71 -11.66
C THR A 237 17.79 1.94 -12.17
N VAL A 238 17.17 3.12 -12.23
CA VAL A 238 17.85 4.38 -12.61
C VAL A 238 18.91 4.79 -11.58
N LEU A 239 18.69 4.47 -10.30
CA LEU A 239 19.64 4.77 -9.22
C LEU A 239 20.94 3.98 -9.33
N LEU A 240 20.94 2.86 -10.06
CA LEU A 240 22.13 2.05 -10.29
C LEU A 240 23.22 2.80 -11.06
N HIS A 241 22.92 3.90 -11.76
CA HIS A 241 23.94 4.76 -12.37
C HIS A 241 24.99 5.24 -11.34
N SER A 242 24.57 5.46 -10.09
CA SER A 242 25.44 5.88 -8.99
C SER A 242 26.54 4.87 -8.65
N LEU A 243 26.42 3.61 -9.08
CA LEU A 243 27.47 2.58 -8.90
C LEU A 243 28.77 2.91 -9.64
N THR A 244 28.72 3.82 -10.61
CA THR A 244 29.89 4.28 -11.39
C THR A 244 30.50 5.58 -10.84
N LEU A 245 30.04 6.06 -9.70
CA LEU A 245 30.44 7.34 -9.10
C LEU A 245 31.24 7.14 -7.81
N ASN A 246 31.89 8.20 -7.34
CA ASN A 246 32.65 8.28 -6.09
C ASN A 246 33.86 7.33 -6.03
N TYR A 247 34.56 7.12 -7.14
CA TYR A 247 35.86 6.45 -7.12
C TYR A 247 37.00 7.47 -7.00
N PRO A 248 38.19 7.06 -6.54
CA PRO A 248 39.37 7.93 -6.58
C PRO A 248 39.68 8.39 -8.01
N THR A 249 40.40 9.50 -8.14
CA THR A 249 40.62 10.20 -9.42
C THR A 249 41.13 9.26 -10.53
N ALA A 250 42.08 8.37 -10.23
CA ALA A 250 42.64 7.44 -11.21
C ALA A 250 41.59 6.46 -11.78
N GLN A 251 40.74 5.91 -10.92
CA GLN A 251 39.65 5.02 -11.30
C GLN A 251 38.55 5.78 -12.06
N THR A 252 38.19 6.98 -11.61
CA THR A 252 37.23 7.85 -12.28
C THR A 252 37.64 8.12 -13.73
N MET A 253 38.93 8.40 -13.98
CA MET A 253 39.44 8.57 -15.36
C MET A 253 39.24 7.31 -16.23
N LYS A 254 39.43 6.11 -15.67
CA LYS A 254 39.17 4.85 -16.39
C LYS A 254 37.67 4.69 -16.73
N ILE A 255 36.80 4.98 -15.77
CA ILE A 255 35.35 4.92 -15.93
C ILE A 255 34.89 5.92 -17.00
N ASP A 256 35.40 7.15 -16.97
CA ASP A 256 35.04 8.20 -17.92
C ASP A 256 35.53 7.87 -19.34
N ALA A 257 36.76 7.36 -19.47
CA ALA A 257 37.27 6.88 -20.76
C ALA A 257 36.42 5.74 -21.32
N TRP A 258 35.97 4.81 -20.46
CA TRP A 258 35.04 3.76 -20.85
C TRP A 258 33.68 4.32 -21.27
N LYS A 259 33.07 5.22 -20.46
CA LYS A 259 31.79 5.87 -20.78
C LYS A 259 31.86 6.63 -22.11
N ALA A 260 32.96 7.31 -22.41
CA ALA A 260 33.16 8.02 -23.66
C ALA A 260 33.14 7.08 -24.87
N LYS A 261 33.70 5.85 -24.76
CA LYS A 261 33.62 4.81 -25.80
C LYS A 261 32.20 4.25 -25.98
N GLN A 262 31.39 4.25 -24.92
CA GLN A 262 30.00 3.76 -24.95
C GLN A 262 29.00 4.78 -25.50
N LYS A 263 29.36 6.07 -25.64
CA LYS A 263 28.46 7.14 -26.12
C LYS A 263 27.85 6.89 -27.52
N ALA A 264 28.40 5.97 -28.31
CA ALA A 264 27.78 5.52 -29.56
C ALA A 264 26.53 4.63 -29.36
N ASN A 265 26.26 4.16 -28.13
CA ASN A 265 25.14 3.28 -27.75
C ASN A 265 24.25 3.93 -26.67
N LEU A 266 23.79 5.17 -26.90
CA LEU A 266 22.98 5.96 -25.97
C LEU A 266 21.66 5.29 -25.54
N ASP A 267 21.18 4.30 -26.28
CA ASP A 267 19.92 3.57 -26.00
C ASP A 267 20.06 2.38 -25.04
N LEU A 268 21.23 2.17 -24.44
CA LEU A 268 21.40 1.08 -23.47
C LEU A 268 20.64 1.37 -22.17
N ALA A 269 19.62 0.56 -21.87
CA ALA A 269 18.95 0.55 -20.57
C ALA A 269 19.97 0.46 -19.42
N VAL A 270 19.74 1.23 -18.35
CA VAL A 270 20.68 1.42 -17.21
C VAL A 270 21.25 0.10 -16.70
N VAL A 271 20.42 -0.92 -16.51
CA VAL A 271 20.88 -2.24 -16.03
C VAL A 271 21.88 -2.90 -16.99
N LYS A 272 21.65 -2.82 -18.30
CA LYS A 272 22.57 -3.38 -19.31
C LYS A 272 23.90 -2.63 -19.28
N HIS A 273 23.86 -1.31 -19.06
CA HIS A 273 25.06 -0.49 -18.89
C HIS A 273 25.86 -0.89 -17.64
N ILE A 274 25.19 -1.11 -16.50
CA ILE A 274 25.83 -1.54 -15.25
C ILE A 274 26.39 -2.97 -15.35
N LYS A 275 25.69 -3.89 -16.02
CA LYS A 275 26.22 -5.24 -16.27
C LYS A 275 27.48 -5.21 -17.14
N LYS A 276 27.55 -4.33 -18.15
CA LYS A 276 28.77 -4.10 -18.93
C LYS A 276 29.89 -3.51 -18.07
N PHE A 277 29.61 -2.49 -17.28
CA PHE A 277 30.57 -1.90 -16.34
C PHE A 277 31.20 -2.97 -15.43
N ALA A 278 30.38 -3.87 -14.87
CA ALA A 278 30.83 -4.94 -13.98
C ALA A 278 31.78 -5.95 -14.65
N VAL A 279 31.73 -6.09 -15.97
CA VAL A 279 32.57 -7.01 -16.75
C VAL A 279 33.78 -6.31 -17.33
N GLU A 280 33.60 -5.12 -17.91
CA GLU A 280 34.60 -4.46 -18.74
C GLU A 280 35.56 -3.55 -17.96
N VAL A 281 35.14 -3.00 -16.82
CA VAL A 281 35.92 -1.97 -16.09
C VAL A 281 36.13 -2.32 -14.63
N PHE A 282 35.09 -2.83 -13.97
CA PHE A 282 35.11 -3.08 -12.53
C PHE A 282 36.29 -3.94 -12.05
N PRO A 283 36.69 -5.04 -12.74
CA PRO A 283 37.83 -5.86 -12.33
C PRO A 283 39.16 -5.09 -12.25
N ASP A 284 39.31 -4.01 -13.04
CA ASP A 284 40.55 -3.24 -13.16
C ASP A 284 40.59 -1.99 -12.28
N LEU A 285 39.53 -1.72 -11.50
CA LEU A 285 39.48 -0.53 -10.64
C LEU A 285 40.38 -0.69 -9.41
N GLY A 286 40.35 -1.87 -8.77
CA GLY A 286 41.25 -2.27 -7.67
C GLY A 286 41.17 -1.45 -6.37
N ALA A 287 40.53 -0.29 -6.38
CA ALA A 287 40.36 0.60 -5.23
C ALA A 287 38.89 0.75 -4.88
N PRO A 288 38.53 0.79 -3.58
CA PRO A 288 37.17 1.04 -3.14
C PRO A 288 36.73 2.47 -3.50
N ARG A 289 35.42 2.66 -3.47
CA ARG A 289 34.76 3.96 -3.54
C ARG A 289 35.10 4.79 -2.31
N ILE A 290 35.12 6.10 -2.49
CA ILE A 290 35.25 7.07 -1.41
C ILE A 290 33.97 7.01 -0.57
N HIS A 291 34.12 6.74 0.73
CA HIS A 291 33.01 6.76 1.66
C HIS A 291 32.60 8.20 1.97
N ASP A 292 31.36 8.54 1.61
CA ASP A 292 30.68 9.77 2.00
C ASP A 292 29.68 9.41 3.13
N PRO A 293 29.96 9.77 4.40
CA PRO A 293 29.12 9.39 5.52
C PRO A 293 27.67 9.87 5.34
N ILE A 294 26.73 8.93 5.33
CA ILE A 294 25.30 9.24 5.16
C ILE A 294 24.63 9.26 6.53
N VAL A 295 24.03 10.40 6.88
CA VAL A 295 23.24 10.56 8.09
C VAL A 295 21.76 10.32 7.79
N VAL A 296 21.12 9.41 8.51
CA VAL A 296 19.72 8.99 8.28
C VAL A 296 18.90 8.99 9.57
N SER A 297 17.57 8.90 9.45
CA SER A 297 16.70 8.65 10.62
C SER A 297 16.80 7.20 11.09
N ASP A 298 16.44 6.92 12.35
CA ASP A 298 16.45 5.55 12.91
C ASP A 298 15.58 4.58 12.09
N LYS A 299 14.43 5.06 11.61
CA LYS A 299 13.55 4.29 10.72
C LYS A 299 14.28 3.87 9.44
N ARG A 300 15.03 4.79 8.83
CA ARG A 300 15.77 4.53 7.59
C ARG A 300 16.99 3.66 7.82
N LYS A 301 17.65 3.77 8.97
CA LYS A 301 18.71 2.84 9.40
C LYS A 301 18.19 1.40 9.45
N ILE A 302 17.05 1.18 10.11
CA ILE A 302 16.43 -0.15 10.21
C ILE A 302 16.12 -0.72 8.81
N MET A 303 15.56 0.10 7.92
CA MET A 303 15.26 -0.31 6.54
C MET A 303 16.54 -0.59 5.73
N PHE A 304 17.56 0.25 5.89
CA PHE A 304 18.87 0.08 5.28
C PHE A 304 19.50 -1.26 5.69
N ASP A 305 19.54 -1.54 7.00
CA ASP A 305 20.09 -2.78 7.55
C ASP A 305 19.34 -4.01 7.02
N ALA A 306 18.01 -3.91 6.90
CA ALA A 306 17.19 -4.96 6.32
C ALA A 306 17.55 -5.21 4.85
N MET A 307 17.63 -4.16 4.03
CA MET A 307 17.98 -4.27 2.60
C MET A 307 19.41 -4.78 2.38
N VAL A 308 20.38 -4.28 3.15
CA VAL A 308 21.77 -4.76 3.09
C VAL A 308 21.84 -6.23 3.47
N LYS A 309 21.09 -6.65 4.51
CA LYS A 309 21.03 -8.06 4.91
C LYS A 309 20.41 -8.95 3.83
N THR A 310 19.42 -8.47 3.08
CA THR A 310 18.83 -9.26 1.98
C THR A 310 19.82 -9.57 0.86
N THR A 311 20.86 -8.74 0.67
CA THR A 311 21.91 -9.02 -0.31
C THR A 311 22.82 -10.19 0.09
N ARG A 312 22.88 -10.56 1.38
CA ARG A 312 23.86 -11.52 1.95
C ARG A 312 25.33 -11.05 1.89
N PHE A 313 25.57 -9.80 1.47
CA PHE A 313 26.89 -9.23 1.26
C PHE A 313 27.17 -8.04 2.20
N SER A 314 26.67 -8.08 3.44
CA SER A 314 26.67 -6.94 4.35
C SER A 314 28.07 -6.35 4.62
N GLN A 315 29.11 -7.17 4.57
CA GLN A 315 30.50 -6.74 4.71
C GLN A 315 30.98 -5.81 3.59
N HIS A 316 30.31 -5.78 2.44
CA HIS A 316 30.66 -4.97 1.27
C HIS A 316 29.95 -3.61 1.23
N PHE A 317 29.33 -3.20 2.35
CA PHE A 317 28.67 -1.92 2.50
C PHE A 317 29.29 -1.13 3.66
N TYR A 318 29.43 0.18 3.48
CA TYR A 318 29.63 1.12 4.57
C TYR A 318 28.33 1.27 5.37
N ASP A 319 28.44 1.56 6.66
CA ASP A 319 27.25 1.82 7.46
C ASP A 319 26.73 3.25 7.27
N VAL A 320 25.44 3.46 7.55
CA VAL A 320 24.82 4.77 7.65
C VAL A 320 24.69 5.18 9.12
N THR A 321 24.88 6.46 9.40
CA THR A 321 24.86 6.98 10.79
C THR A 321 23.46 7.48 11.15
N PRO A 322 22.82 6.96 12.21
CA PRO A 322 21.61 7.56 12.75
C PRO A 322 21.84 9.02 13.17
N ARG A 323 20.86 9.90 12.91
CA ARG A 323 20.96 11.34 13.18
C ARG A 323 21.30 11.65 14.64
N LEU A 324 20.80 10.85 15.59
CA LEU A 324 21.09 11.03 17.02
C LEU A 324 22.54 10.71 17.36
N GLU A 325 23.11 9.67 16.76
CA GLU A 325 24.52 9.30 16.93
C GLU A 325 25.43 10.36 16.31
N HIS A 326 25.07 10.88 15.13
CA HIS A 326 25.83 11.96 14.48
C HIS A 326 25.88 13.25 15.32
N LEU A 327 24.83 13.54 16.09
CA LEU A 327 24.79 14.69 17.00
C LEU A 327 25.57 14.46 18.31
N GLY A 328 26.27 13.33 18.46
CA GLY A 328 26.99 12.98 19.68
C GLY A 328 26.06 12.76 20.88
N VAL A 329 24.75 12.59 20.63
CA VAL A 329 23.76 12.30 21.68
C VAL A 329 23.86 10.81 21.98
N ASN A 330 24.91 10.44 22.71
CA ASN A 330 24.99 9.13 23.37
C ASN A 330 23.76 9.01 24.28
N ALA A 331 23.09 7.85 24.24
CA ALA A 331 21.76 7.58 24.80
C ALA A 331 21.56 7.82 26.32
N ILE A 332 22.50 8.45 27.03
CA ILE A 332 22.37 8.91 28.41
C ILE A 332 21.92 10.37 28.39
N GLY A 333 20.69 10.59 27.92
CA GLY A 333 20.19 11.95 27.79
C GLY A 333 18.99 12.06 26.86
N ALA A 334 17.95 11.24 27.08
CA ALA A 334 16.62 11.56 26.56
C ALA A 334 16.09 12.79 27.31
N SER A 335 16.74 13.94 27.10
CA SER A 335 16.28 15.24 27.52
C SER A 335 15.12 15.59 26.59
N ARG A 336 13.94 15.22 27.06
CA ARG A 336 12.62 15.80 26.81
C ARG A 336 12.69 17.11 26.01
N THR A 337 12.83 17.02 24.69
CA THR A 337 12.67 18.17 23.80
C THR A 337 11.19 18.49 23.79
N GLN A 338 10.79 19.51 24.56
CA GLN A 338 9.46 20.09 24.49
C GLN A 338 9.31 20.68 23.09
N ILE A 339 8.55 20.02 22.23
CA ILE A 339 8.09 20.60 20.98
C ILE A 339 7.06 21.65 21.38
N LYS A 340 7.46 22.92 21.32
CA LYS A 340 6.54 24.06 21.33
C LYS A 340 6.02 24.22 19.90
N ASP A 341 4.72 24.42 19.76
CA ASP A 341 4.15 24.84 18.49
C ASP A 341 4.66 26.25 18.11
N ALA A 342 4.38 26.69 16.88
CA ALA A 342 4.75 28.02 16.38
C ALA A 342 4.13 29.18 17.20
N SER A 343 3.25 28.86 18.16
CA SER A 343 2.57 29.77 19.07
C SER A 343 3.18 29.80 20.47
N GLY A 344 4.20 28.97 20.75
CA GLY A 344 4.88 28.91 22.05
C GLY A 344 4.17 28.08 23.13
N ASN A 345 3.08 27.39 22.81
CA ASN A 345 2.32 26.60 23.77
C ASN A 345 2.83 25.15 23.84
N GLN A 346 2.89 24.62 25.07
CA GLN A 346 3.21 23.21 25.31
C GLN A 346 2.02 22.35 24.91
N SER A 347 2.10 21.68 23.76
CA SER A 347 1.14 20.64 23.37
C SER A 347 1.16 19.50 24.39
N LYS A 348 0.01 19.28 25.06
CA LYS A 348 -0.28 18.04 25.79
C LYS A 348 -0.79 17.01 24.80
N ASP A 349 0.12 16.35 24.10
CA ASP A 349 -0.23 15.17 23.32
C ASP A 349 -0.34 13.96 24.27
N VAL A 350 -1.55 13.70 24.74
CA VAL A 350 -1.84 12.61 25.70
C VAL A 350 -2.13 11.28 24.99
N ASP A 351 -2.46 11.25 23.71
CA ASP A 351 -3.07 10.04 23.11
C ASP A 351 -2.34 9.41 21.91
N ALA A 352 -1.12 9.84 21.57
CA ALA A 352 -0.29 9.14 20.56
C ALA A 352 0.50 7.93 21.11
N LYS A 353 0.30 7.56 22.38
CA LYS A 353 1.21 6.67 23.15
C LYS A 353 0.89 5.17 23.10
N GLY A 354 -0.06 4.74 22.27
CA GLY A 354 -0.59 3.38 22.33
C GLY A 354 -0.03 2.35 21.34
N SER A 355 0.66 2.73 20.25
CA SER A 355 0.78 1.75 19.15
C SER A 355 2.08 1.70 18.32
N ARG A 356 2.94 2.72 18.24
CA ARG A 356 4.01 2.67 17.20
C ARG A 356 5.32 3.33 17.59
N THR A 357 6.03 2.67 18.50
CA THR A 357 7.49 2.46 18.47
C THR A 357 7.87 1.80 19.78
N ILE A 358 7.99 0.47 19.80
CA ILE A 358 8.68 -0.18 20.91
C ILE A 358 10.12 0.32 20.85
N GLY A 359 10.46 1.28 21.70
CA GLY A 359 11.77 1.93 21.71
C GLY A 359 12.88 0.90 21.90
N VAL A 360 14.10 1.24 21.50
CA VAL A 360 15.28 0.35 21.71
C VAL A 360 15.40 -0.07 23.18
N ALA A 361 15.10 0.86 24.11
CA ALA A 361 15.07 0.59 25.55
C ALA A 361 14.04 -0.49 25.94
N GLU A 362 12.84 -0.45 25.36
CA GLU A 362 11.80 -1.46 25.62
C GLU A 362 12.18 -2.82 25.04
N LYS A 363 12.75 -2.87 23.83
CA LYS A 363 13.25 -4.13 23.24
C LYS A 363 14.36 -4.74 24.09
N TYR A 364 15.29 -3.91 24.58
CA TYR A 364 16.38 -4.36 25.44
C TYR A 364 15.83 -4.88 26.78
N PHE A 365 14.86 -4.18 27.36
CA PHE A 365 14.19 -4.59 28.58
C PHE A 365 13.48 -5.96 28.44
N PHE A 366 12.71 -6.18 27.36
CA PHE A 366 12.09 -7.49 27.12
C PHE A 366 13.12 -8.60 26.89
N ARG A 367 14.28 -8.30 26.30
CA ARG A 367 15.39 -9.26 26.21
C ARG A 367 15.96 -9.62 27.59
N ILE A 368 16.10 -8.64 28.49
CA ILE A 368 16.53 -8.90 29.87
C ILE A 368 15.51 -9.80 30.59
N LEU A 369 14.21 -9.51 30.48
CA LEU A 369 13.17 -10.36 31.08
C LEU A 369 13.21 -11.79 30.53
N SER A 370 13.34 -11.95 29.22
CA SER A 370 13.49 -13.27 28.58
C SER A 370 14.75 -14.00 29.07
N HIS A 371 15.86 -13.28 29.28
CA HIS A 371 17.08 -13.84 29.83
C HIS A 371 16.89 -14.38 31.25
N PHE A 372 16.22 -13.64 32.13
CA PHE A 372 15.92 -14.12 33.49
C PHE A 372 14.93 -15.28 33.51
N ALA A 373 13.96 -15.31 32.60
CA ALA A 373 13.05 -16.45 32.46
C ALA A 373 13.78 -17.75 32.05
N GLN A 374 14.81 -17.63 31.21
CA GLN A 374 15.65 -18.76 30.78
C GLN A 374 16.71 -19.16 31.82
N ARG A 375 17.05 -18.26 32.74
CA ARG A 375 18.12 -18.44 33.74
C ARG A 375 17.65 -18.03 35.14
N PRO A 376 16.74 -18.81 35.75
CA PRO A 376 16.17 -18.47 37.06
C PRO A 376 17.21 -18.53 38.20
N GLU A 377 18.39 -19.09 37.96
CA GLU A 377 19.50 -19.10 38.91
C GLU A 377 20.20 -17.74 39.06
N LEU A 378 19.96 -16.79 38.14
CA LEU A 378 20.59 -15.48 38.16
C LEU A 378 19.77 -14.48 38.98
N CYS A 379 20.47 -13.65 39.74
CA CYS A 379 19.87 -12.54 40.45
C CYS A 379 19.35 -11.49 39.47
N THR A 380 18.08 -11.10 39.62
CA THR A 380 17.41 -10.06 38.81
C THR A 380 17.97 -8.65 39.01
N ASN A 381 18.85 -8.45 39.98
CA ASN A 381 19.48 -7.17 40.28
C ASN A 381 20.87 -7.02 39.65
N CYS A 382 21.78 -7.97 39.89
CA CYS A 382 23.20 -7.89 39.49
C CYS A 382 23.65 -8.96 38.48
N PHE A 383 22.76 -9.88 38.06
CA PHE A 383 23.04 -10.98 37.11
C PHE A 383 24.00 -12.08 37.59
N ASP A 384 24.41 -12.08 38.86
CA ASP A 384 25.22 -13.15 39.46
C ASP A 384 24.38 -14.31 39.99
N ARG A 385 25.02 -15.47 40.27
CA ARG A 385 24.36 -16.68 40.76
C ARG A 385 24.09 -16.65 42.26
N HIS A 386 23.04 -15.95 42.65
CA HIS A 386 22.48 -15.98 44.01
C HIS A 386 21.02 -15.51 44.01
N SER A 387 20.32 -15.72 45.13
CA SER A 387 18.96 -15.19 45.28
C SER A 387 18.96 -13.66 45.41
N LEU A 388 17.85 -13.02 45.07
CA LEU A 388 17.69 -11.57 45.23
C LEU A 388 17.93 -11.10 46.67
N LEU A 389 17.49 -11.89 47.65
CA LEU A 389 17.69 -11.62 49.09
C LEU A 389 19.16 -11.67 49.53
N ALA A 390 20.00 -12.43 48.83
CA ALA A 390 21.43 -12.53 49.09
C ALA A 390 22.26 -11.52 48.27
N CYS A 391 21.61 -10.65 47.48
CA CYS A 391 22.29 -9.69 46.63
C CYS A 391 22.96 -8.59 47.46
N LYS A 392 24.29 -8.52 47.40
CA LYS A 392 25.08 -7.48 48.08
C LYS A 392 24.95 -6.10 47.42
N ASP A 393 24.50 -6.06 46.17
CA ASP A 393 24.30 -4.83 45.41
C ASP A 393 22.89 -4.26 45.54
N LEU A 394 22.05 -4.81 46.41
CA LEU A 394 20.73 -4.27 46.69
C LEU A 394 20.86 -2.91 47.39
N LYS A 395 20.44 -1.84 46.71
CA LYS A 395 20.51 -0.46 47.22
C LYS A 395 19.26 -0.12 48.03
N GLU A 396 19.40 0.84 48.94
CA GLU A 396 18.26 1.32 49.73
C GLU A 396 17.22 2.04 48.85
N ASP A 397 17.68 2.83 47.87
CA ASP A 397 16.81 3.46 46.87
C ASP A 397 16.33 2.41 45.84
N PRO A 398 15.03 2.15 45.73
CA PRO A 398 14.46 1.26 44.73
C PRO A 398 14.79 1.65 43.28
N TRP A 399 15.11 2.91 42.98
CA TRP A 399 15.49 3.35 41.63
C TRP A 399 16.78 2.72 41.12
N ASP A 400 17.72 2.47 42.03
CA ASP A 400 19.05 1.94 41.71
C ASP A 400 19.07 0.41 41.61
N ASN A 401 17.92 -0.24 41.83
CA ASN A 401 17.78 -1.69 41.77
C ASN A 401 17.07 -2.12 40.48
N LEU A 402 17.78 -2.83 39.60
CA LEU A 402 17.18 -3.40 38.37
C LEU A 402 16.04 -4.38 38.69
N ALA A 403 16.15 -5.11 39.80
CA ALA A 403 15.11 -6.04 40.25
C ALA A 403 13.77 -5.35 40.52
N ALA A 404 13.78 -4.06 40.87
CA ALA A 404 12.55 -3.30 41.11
C ALA A 404 11.68 -3.14 39.85
N TYR A 405 12.29 -3.25 38.66
CA TYR A 405 11.63 -3.19 37.36
C TYR A 405 11.32 -4.57 36.77
N THR A 406 12.05 -5.61 37.19
CA THR A 406 12.07 -6.91 36.50
C THR A 406 11.49 -8.07 37.32
N ASP A 407 11.58 -8.04 38.66
CA ASP A 407 11.08 -9.09 39.55
C ASP A 407 9.72 -8.68 40.12
N LYS A 408 8.66 -9.44 39.80
CA LYS A 408 7.27 -9.15 40.22
C LYS A 408 7.11 -9.11 41.73
N ASP A 409 7.88 -9.92 42.47
CA ASP A 409 7.77 -10.06 43.91
C ASP A 409 8.82 -9.22 44.65
N PHE A 410 9.46 -8.25 43.96
CA PHE A 410 10.52 -7.40 44.53
C PHE A 410 10.13 -6.81 45.90
N VAL A 411 8.92 -6.26 46.02
CA VAL A 411 8.45 -5.62 47.26
C VAL A 411 8.26 -6.64 48.37
N GLU A 412 7.74 -7.83 48.04
CA GLU A 412 7.49 -8.89 49.00
C GLU A 412 8.79 -9.49 49.54
N LYS A 413 9.72 -9.79 48.63
CA LYS A 413 11.04 -10.35 48.93
C LYS A 413 11.87 -9.35 49.72
N THR A 414 12.05 -8.14 49.21
CA THR A 414 13.06 -7.22 49.73
C THR A 414 12.55 -6.22 50.78
N LYS A 415 11.23 -6.10 50.96
CA LYS A 415 10.56 -5.08 51.78
C LYS A 415 10.79 -3.62 51.34
N HIS A 416 11.52 -3.39 50.23
CA HIS A 416 11.61 -2.06 49.62
C HIS A 416 10.34 -1.74 48.82
N ARG A 417 9.83 -0.51 48.97
CA ARG A 417 8.63 -0.06 48.25
C ARG A 417 8.98 0.35 46.84
N ARG A 418 8.21 -0.09 45.84
CA ARG A 418 8.30 0.51 44.49
C ARG A 418 7.75 1.93 44.51
N ASN A 419 8.40 2.82 43.77
CA ASN A 419 7.85 4.15 43.54
C ASN A 419 6.66 4.10 42.54
N LYS A 420 5.90 5.20 42.45
CA LYS A 420 4.72 5.30 41.56
C LYS A 420 5.04 4.99 40.09
N ARG A 421 6.20 5.41 39.57
CA ARG A 421 6.61 5.18 38.17
C ARG A 421 6.93 3.70 37.93
N GLN A 422 7.62 3.04 38.85
CA GLN A 422 7.91 1.61 38.80
C GLN A 422 6.63 0.78 38.86
N VAL A 423 5.67 1.16 39.71
CA VAL A 423 4.34 0.51 39.75
C VAL A 423 3.58 0.71 38.44
N SER A 424 3.58 1.93 37.87
CA SER A 424 2.96 2.18 36.56
C SER A 424 3.61 1.35 35.45
N PHE A 425 4.94 1.21 35.49
CA PHE A 425 5.69 0.44 34.49
C PHE A 425 5.44 -1.07 34.63
N ASP A 426 5.50 -1.63 35.84
CA ASP A 426 5.18 -3.04 36.10
C ASP A 426 3.75 -3.40 35.66
N ASN A 427 2.78 -2.51 35.93
CA ASN A 427 1.41 -2.67 35.44
C ASN A 427 1.33 -2.65 33.91
N TRP A 428 2.13 -1.82 33.24
CA TRP A 428 2.19 -1.79 31.78
C TRP A 428 2.81 -3.07 31.23
N VAL A 429 3.94 -3.52 31.77
CA VAL A 429 4.59 -4.79 31.36
C VAL A 429 3.63 -5.96 31.54
N SER A 430 2.99 -6.06 32.70
CA SER A 430 2.05 -7.15 33.02
C SER A 430 0.81 -7.19 32.11
N ARG A 431 0.38 -6.05 31.57
CA ARG A 431 -0.72 -5.98 30.58
C ARG A 431 -0.30 -6.43 29.19
N ASN A 432 0.97 -6.23 28.83
CA ASN A 432 1.50 -6.52 27.49
C ASN A 432 2.27 -7.85 27.41
N SER A 433 2.52 -8.52 28.53
CA SER A 433 3.21 -9.83 28.60
C SER A 433 2.24 -11.03 28.57
N LYS A 434 0.97 -10.81 28.23
CA LYS A 434 -0.02 -11.86 27.93
C LYS A 434 -0.12 -11.98 26.42
#